data_AF-A0A7V2KT99-F1
#
_entry.id   AF-A0A7V2KT99-F1
#
_cell.length_a   1.000
_cell.length_b   1.000
_cell.length_c   1.000
_cell.angle_alpha   90.00
_cell.angle_beta   90.00
_cell.angle_gamma   90.00
#
_symmetry.space_group_name_H-M   'P 1'
#
loop_
_entity.id
_entity.type
_entity.pdbx_description
1 polymer ?
#
loop_
_entity_poly.entity_id
_entity_poly.type
_entity_poly.pdbx_seq_one_letter_code
_entity_poly.pdbx_strand_id
1 'polypeptide(L)'
;MEGWAEEEIRNKDLMAPCGLYCGLCGVYIATRDGNEKFRALMANLFGTQPEETECLGCMQPDPPKKMLGYCRICEIRDCVKSKGYYSCHQCEE
;
A
#
# COMPACT_ATOMS: atom_id res chain seq x y z
N MET A 1 1.96 -7.84 -19.47
CA MET A 1 1.23 -7.48 -18.24
C MET A 1 -0.21 -7.35 -18.65
N GLU A 2 -1.09 -8.16 -18.05
CA GLU A 2 -2.52 -7.86 -18.12
C GLU A 2 -2.74 -6.50 -17.42
N GLY A 3 -3.72 -5.73 -17.91
CA GLY A 3 -4.07 -4.45 -17.29
C GLY A 3 -4.67 -4.63 -15.89
N TRP A 4 -5.07 -3.54 -15.26
CA TRP A 4 -5.79 -3.59 -14.00
C TRP A 4 -7.24 -4.04 -14.21
N ALA A 5 -7.73 -4.92 -13.33
CA ALA A 5 -9.15 -5.26 -13.28
C ALA A 5 -9.96 -4.11 -12.68
N GLU A 6 -11.25 -4.00 -13.02
CA GLU A 6 -12.10 -2.95 -12.43
C GLU A 6 -12.25 -3.13 -10.91
N GLU A 7 -12.34 -4.37 -10.44
CA GLU A 7 -12.44 -4.70 -9.02
C GLU A 7 -11.18 -4.25 -8.25
N GLU A 8 -10.02 -4.35 -8.91
CA GLU A 8 -8.75 -3.88 -8.36
C GLU A 8 -8.74 -2.36 -8.24
N ILE A 9 -9.19 -1.64 -9.27
CA ILE A 9 -9.29 -0.17 -9.28
C ILE A 9 -10.25 0.34 -8.19
N ARG A 10 -11.34 -0.39 -7.94
CA ARG A 10 -12.34 -0.05 -6.92
C ARG A 10 -11.92 -0.45 -5.50
N ASN A 11 -10.81 -1.15 -5.32
CA ASN A 11 -10.37 -1.62 -4.02
C ASN A 11 -9.93 -0.45 -3.12
N LYS A 12 -10.71 -0.18 -2.06
CA LYS A 12 -10.42 0.90 -1.10
C LYS A 12 -9.15 0.67 -0.28
N ASP A 13 -8.69 -0.56 -0.14
CA ASP A 13 -7.42 -0.84 0.55
C ASP A 13 -6.22 -0.22 -0.19
N LEU A 14 -6.37 0.04 -1.49
CA LEU A 14 -5.37 0.66 -2.35
C LEU A 14 -5.47 2.20 -2.41
N MET A 15 -6.48 2.80 -1.77
CA MET A 15 -6.69 4.25 -1.76
C MET A 15 -5.92 4.86 -0.58
N ALA A 16 -4.69 5.30 -0.79
CA ALA A 16 -3.89 5.86 0.30
C ALA A 16 -4.41 7.24 0.74
N PRO A 17 -4.38 7.54 2.06
CA PRO A 17 -4.80 8.84 2.56
C PRO A 17 -3.87 9.97 2.13
N CYS A 18 -2.64 9.65 1.71
CA CYS A 18 -1.66 10.61 1.18
C CYS A 18 -1.92 11.03 -0.28
N GLY A 19 -3.00 10.53 -0.91
CA GLY A 19 -3.32 10.81 -2.32
C GLY A 19 -2.58 9.94 -3.33
N LEU A 20 -1.66 9.07 -2.88
CA LEU A 20 -1.04 8.05 -3.73
C LEU A 20 -2.01 6.87 -3.93
N TYR A 21 -2.10 6.36 -5.15
CA TYR A 21 -2.86 5.14 -5.40
C TYR A 21 -1.93 3.91 -5.32
N CYS A 22 -2.12 3.05 -4.31
CA CYS A 22 -1.26 1.88 -4.10
C CYS A 22 -1.30 0.88 -5.26
N GLY A 23 -2.37 0.87 -6.05
CA GLY A 23 -2.44 0.03 -7.26
C GLY A 23 -1.35 0.34 -8.30
N LEU A 24 -0.71 1.50 -8.20
CA LEU A 24 0.44 1.90 -9.03
C LEU A 24 1.79 1.80 -8.29
N CYS A 25 1.79 1.36 -7.03
CA CYS A 25 3.02 1.18 -6.25
C CYS A 25 3.77 -0.08 -6.71
N GLY A 26 5.07 0.05 -6.95
CA GLY A 26 5.92 -1.07 -7.37
C GLY A 26 5.89 -2.27 -6.41
N VAL A 27 5.83 -2.05 -5.09
CA VAL A 27 5.76 -3.14 -4.10
C VAL A 27 4.44 -3.90 -4.20
N TYR A 28 3.32 -3.18 -4.36
CA TYR A 28 2.02 -3.81 -4.57
C TYR A 28 2.00 -4.60 -5.88
N ILE A 29 2.45 -4.01 -6.99
CA ILE A 29 2.51 -4.66 -8.31
C ILE A 29 3.39 -5.93 -8.24
N ALA A 30 4.56 -5.86 -7.60
CA ALA A 30 5.44 -7.01 -7.41
C ALA A 30 4.77 -8.13 -6.61
N THR A 31 3.97 -7.77 -5.59
CA THR A 31 3.21 -8.73 -4.78
C THR A 31 2.05 -9.35 -5.57
N ARG A 32 1.25 -8.52 -6.24
CA ARG A 32 0.08 -8.91 -7.04
C ARG A 32 0.46 -9.88 -8.15
N ASP A 33 1.54 -9.57 -8.87
CA ASP A 33 1.98 -10.35 -10.04
C ASP A 33 2.84 -11.56 -9.65
N GLY A 34 3.15 -11.76 -8.35
CA GLY A 34 4.09 -12.79 -7.91
C GLY A 34 5.48 -12.61 -8.53
N ASN A 35 5.89 -11.37 -8.81
CA ASN A 35 7.10 -11.07 -9.54
C ASN A 35 8.31 -10.96 -8.61
N GLU A 36 8.93 -12.10 -8.31
CA GLU A 36 10.10 -12.24 -7.44
C GLU A 36 11.26 -11.31 -7.82
N LYS A 37 11.57 -11.20 -9.12
CA LYS A 37 12.66 -10.35 -9.61
C LYS A 37 12.38 -8.88 -9.33
N PHE A 38 11.14 -8.43 -9.58
CA PHE A 38 10.78 -7.05 -9.31
C PHE A 38 10.70 -6.77 -7.80
N ARG A 39 10.23 -7.75 -7.01
CA ARG A 39 10.22 -7.65 -5.55
C ARG A 39 11.63 -7.47 -4.99
N ALA A 40 12.62 -8.22 -5.48
CA ALA A 40 14.02 -8.05 -5.08
C ALA A 40 14.57 -6.65 -5.44
N LEU A 41 14.19 -6.08 -6.59
CA LEU A 41 14.57 -4.72 -6.95
C LEU A 41 13.95 -3.68 -6.01
N MET A 42 12.67 -3.84 -5.65
CA MET A 42 12.02 -2.98 -4.67
C MET A 42 12.65 -3.14 -3.28
N ALA A 43 13.00 -4.35 -2.89
CA ALA A 43 13.62 -4.64 -1.60
C ALA A 43 14.96 -3.90 -1.45
N ASN A 44 15.79 -3.93 -2.50
CA ASN A 44 17.02 -3.14 -2.56
C ASN A 44 16.76 -1.63 -2.48
N LEU A 45 15.71 -1.12 -3.14
CA LEU A 45 15.34 0.29 -3.10
C LEU A 45 14.91 0.74 -1.69
N PHE A 46 14.17 -0.10 -0.97
CA PHE A 46 13.66 0.18 0.37
C PHE A 46 14.61 -0.26 1.50
N GLY A 47 15.74 -0.91 1.17
CA GLY A 47 16.69 -1.42 2.16
C GLY A 47 16.12 -2.56 3.02
N THR A 48 15.22 -3.36 2.46
CA THR A 48 14.50 -4.45 3.13
C THR A 48 14.84 -5.81 2.51
N GLN A 49 14.47 -6.90 3.17
CA GLN A 49 14.54 -8.24 2.56
C GLN A 49 13.38 -8.44 1.57
N PRO A 50 13.55 -9.20 0.47
CA PRO A 50 12.46 -9.48 -0.48
C PRO A 50 11.20 -10.06 0.16
N GLU A 51 11.34 -10.87 1.21
CA GLU A 51 10.27 -11.50 1.97
C GLU A 51 9.50 -10.49 2.83
N GLU A 52 10.14 -9.38 3.21
CA GLU A 52 9.54 -8.28 3.97
C GLU A 52 8.98 -7.17 3.05
N THR A 53 9.26 -7.27 1.75
CA THR A 53 8.89 -6.27 0.73
C THR A 53 7.62 -6.68 0.00
N GLU A 54 6.57 -6.96 0.76
CA GLU A 54 5.25 -7.30 0.23
C GLU A 54 4.18 -6.33 0.72
N CYS A 55 3.18 -6.07 -0.13
CA CYS A 55 2.11 -5.14 0.22
C CYS A 55 0.80 -5.49 -0.50
N LEU A 56 -0.32 -5.37 0.21
CA LEU A 56 -1.69 -5.51 -0.32
C LEU A 56 -2.50 -4.20 -0.19
N GLY A 57 -1.83 -3.04 -0.12
CA GLY A 57 -2.44 -1.71 0.06
C GLY A 57 -2.19 -1.10 1.44
N CYS A 58 -2.10 0.22 1.57
CA CYS A 58 -1.81 0.82 2.87
C CYS A 58 -3.06 0.91 3.78
N MET A 59 -4.26 0.88 3.20
CA MET A 59 -5.54 1.00 3.91
C MET A 59 -6.21 -0.33 4.21
N GLN A 60 -5.47 -1.44 4.10
CA GLN A 60 -5.91 -2.75 4.59
C GLN A 60 -6.43 -2.67 6.04
N PRO A 61 -7.40 -3.54 6.41
CA PRO A 61 -7.80 -3.74 7.80
C PRO A 61 -6.61 -4.07 8.70
N ASP A 62 -6.67 -3.61 9.96
CA ASP A 62 -5.69 -4.02 10.97
C ASP A 62 -6.14 -5.34 11.64
N PRO A 63 -5.20 -6.24 11.98
CA PRO A 63 -3.78 -6.18 11.63
C PRO A 63 -3.57 -6.43 10.12
N PRO A 64 -2.62 -5.73 9.47
CA PRO A 64 -2.41 -5.86 8.04
C PRO A 64 -1.87 -7.24 7.68
N LYS A 65 -2.34 -7.81 6.56
CA LYS A 65 -1.89 -9.12 6.07
C LYS A 65 -0.45 -9.07 5.55
N LYS A 66 -0.15 -8.10 4.68
CA LYS A 66 1.19 -7.84 4.13
C LYS A 66 1.36 -6.33 3.94
N MET A 67 2.35 -5.74 4.58
CA MET A 67 2.56 -4.30 4.49
C MET A 67 4.04 -3.96 4.62
N LEU A 68 4.53 -3.22 3.62
CA LEU A 68 5.85 -2.63 3.61
C LEU A 68 6.06 -1.80 4.89
N GLY A 69 7.23 -1.95 5.51
CA GLY A 69 7.58 -1.26 6.76
C GLY A 69 7.35 0.25 6.71
N TYR A 70 7.66 0.90 5.58
CA TYR A 70 7.47 2.35 5.41
C TYR A 70 6.00 2.79 5.57
N CYS A 71 5.05 2.01 5.07
CA CYS A 71 3.62 2.29 5.23
C CYS A 71 3.10 1.97 6.64
N ARG A 72 3.80 1.10 7.38
CA ARG A 72 3.44 0.70 8.75
C ARG A 72 3.69 1.80 9.78
N ILE A 73 4.70 2.64 9.53
CA ILE A 73 5.10 3.75 10.41
C ILE A 73 4.60 5.12 9.89
N CYS A 74 3.64 5.11 8.97
CA CYS A 74 3.19 6.32 8.29
C CYS A 74 2.23 7.14 9.17
N GLU A 75 2.69 8.30 9.63
CA GLU A 75 1.90 9.20 10.49
C GLU A 75 0.61 9.69 9.83
N ILE A 76 0.57 9.86 8.50
CA ILE A 76 -0.64 10.24 7.76
C ILE A 76 -1.72 9.15 7.90
N ARG A 77 -1.31 7.88 7.79
CA ARG A 77 -2.20 6.73 7.95
C ARG A 77 -2.71 6.64 9.37
N ASP A 78 -1.83 6.79 10.35
CA ASP A 78 -2.20 6.75 11.77
C ASP A 78 -3.14 7.89 12.13
N CYS A 79 -2.91 9.09 11.59
CA CYS A 79 -3.79 10.24 11.74
C CYS A 79 -5.20 9.95 11.22
N VAL A 80 -5.36 9.55 9.96
CA VAL A 80 -6.72 9.28 9.42
C VAL A 80 -7.41 8.13 10.15
N LYS A 81 -6.67 7.07 10.51
CA LYS A 81 -7.23 5.93 11.26
C LYS A 81 -7.70 6.35 12.65
N SER A 82 -6.91 7.16 13.37
CA SER A 82 -7.27 7.65 14.70
C SER A 82 -8.57 8.47 14.71
N LYS A 83 -8.87 9.16 13.59
CA LYS A 83 -10.09 9.96 13.41
C LYS A 83 -11.25 9.18 12.75
N GLY A 84 -11.04 7.93 12.36
CA GLY A 84 -12.03 7.14 11.60
C GLY A 84 -12.27 7.63 10.17
N TYR A 85 -11.28 8.30 9.57
CA TYR A 85 -11.31 8.84 8.22
C TYR A 85 -10.57 7.94 7.23
N TYR A 86 -10.86 8.13 5.93
CA TYR A 86 -10.12 7.51 4.82
C TYR A 86 -9.20 8.49 4.10
N SER A 87 -9.37 9.81 4.30
CA SER A 87 -8.50 10.83 3.71
C SER A 87 -8.62 12.15 4.48
N CYS A 88 -7.60 13.00 4.35
CA CYS A 88 -7.52 14.29 5.03
C CYS A 88 -8.65 15.28 4.65
N HIS A 89 -9.29 15.15 3.48
CA HIS A 89 -10.40 16.03 3.07
C HIS A 89 -11.64 15.96 3.97
N GLN A 90 -11.74 14.92 4.83
CA GLN A 90 -12.81 14.80 5.82
C GLN A 90 -12.54 15.64 7.07
N CYS A 91 -11.34 16.20 7.21
CA CYS A 91 -10.97 17.04 8.34
C CYS A 91 -11.60 18.43 8.17
N GLU A 92 -12.23 18.94 9.23
CA GLU A 92 -12.77 20.31 9.28
C GLU A 92 -11.74 21.33 9.78
N GLU A 93 -10.55 20.85 10.18
CA GLU A 93 -9.40 21.63 10.65
C GLU A 93 -8.60 22.27 9.50
#